data_AF-X1PC62-F1
#
_entry.id   AF-X1PC62-F1
#
_cell.length_a   1.000
_cell.length_b   1.000
_cell.length_c   1.000
_cell.angle_alpha   90.00
_cell.angle_beta   90.00
_cell.angle_gamma   90.00
#
_symmetry.space_group_name_H-M   'P 1'
#
loop_
_entity.id
_entity.type
_entity.pdbx_description
1 polymer ?
#
loop_
_entity_poly.entity_id
_entity_poly.type
_entity_poly.pdbx_seq_one_letter_code
_entity_poly.pdbx_strand_id
1 'polypeptide(L)' 'MDKALIKMVEAEEKRGRAKWGGVDKDPIYLLSAATEELGEVAHAVNHGEGSEKITQEVAEVMGILSRLFTMVTLGLKK' A
#
# COMPACT_ATOMS: atom_id res chain seq x y z
N MET A 1 8.29 13.02 -4.96
CA MET A 1 8.01 12.70 -3.54
C MET A 1 9.26 12.92 -2.72
N ASP A 2 9.11 13.19 -1.43
CA ASP A 2 10.21 13.25 -0.47
C ASP A 2 11.00 11.92 -0.46
N LYS A 3 12.33 11.98 -0.33
CA LYS A 3 13.20 10.78 -0.40
C LYS A 3 12.98 9.83 0.78
N ALA A 4 12.63 10.33 1.96
CA ALA A 4 12.31 9.50 3.12
C ALA A 4 10.97 8.79 2.90
N LEU A 5 9.98 9.51 2.35
CA LEU A 5 8.68 8.91 1.99
C LEU A 5 8.85 7.80 0.94
N ILE A 6 9.67 8.02 -0.11
CA ILE A 6 9.93 6.98 -1.13
C ILE A 6 10.52 5.73 -0.49
N LYS A 7 11.53 5.86 0.37
CA LYS A 7 12.15 4.72 1.06
C LYS A 7 11.16 3.98 1.97
N MET A 8 10.27 4.71 2.62
CA MET A 8 9.23 4.13 3.46
C MET A 8 8.24 3.32 2.60
N VAL A 9 7.76 3.90 1.50
CA VAL A 9 6.88 3.20 0.56
C VAL A 9 7.55 1.96 -0.03
N GLU A 10 8.83 2.02 -0.42
CA GLU A 10 9.59 0.86 -0.90
C GLU A 10 9.72 -0.25 0.16
N ALA A 11 9.92 0.13 1.44
CA ALA A 11 9.97 -0.82 2.53
C ALA A 11 8.61 -1.48 2.77
N GLU A 12 7.52 -0.70 2.73
CA GLU A 12 6.16 -1.22 2.87
C GLU A 12 5.73 -2.04 1.65
N GLU A 13 6.17 -1.73 0.44
CA GLU A 13 5.97 -2.60 -0.72
C GLU A 13 6.59 -3.98 -0.49
N LYS A 14 7.82 -4.02 0.05
CA LYS A 14 8.50 -5.29 0.36
C LYS A 14 7.75 -6.08 1.44
N ARG A 15 7.28 -5.41 2.50
CA ARG A 15 6.47 -6.06 3.56
C ARG A 15 5.11 -6.49 3.05
N GLY A 16 4.44 -5.65 2.28
CA GLY A 16 3.17 -5.93 1.62
C GLY A 16 3.28 -7.11 0.67
N ARG A 17 4.39 -7.29 -0.05
CA ARG A 17 4.65 -8.51 -0.83
C ARG A 17 4.95 -9.74 0.03
N ALA A 18 5.44 -9.59 1.26
CA ALA A 18 5.56 -10.73 2.17
C ALA A 18 4.20 -11.12 2.78
N LYS A 19 3.38 -10.13 3.16
CA LYS A 19 2.02 -10.31 3.70
C LYS A 19 1.04 -10.82 2.64
N TRP A 20 1.13 -10.26 1.44
CA TRP A 20 0.17 -10.45 0.34
C TRP A 20 0.81 -11.06 -0.94
N GLY A 21 2.01 -11.62 -0.88
CA GLY A 21 2.75 -12.07 -2.08
C GLY A 21 2.07 -13.16 -2.90
N GLY A 22 1.12 -13.89 -2.31
CA GLY A 22 0.28 -14.84 -3.02
C GLY A 22 -0.86 -14.19 -3.82
N VAL A 23 -1.16 -12.92 -3.56
CA VAL A 23 -2.38 -12.21 -4.00
C VAL A 23 -2.11 -11.11 -5.05
N ASP A 24 -0.84 -10.80 -5.34
CA ASP A 24 -0.38 -9.95 -6.47
C ASP A 24 -0.57 -10.65 -7.83
N LYS A 25 -1.76 -11.22 -8.08
CA LYS A 25 -2.10 -11.98 -9.29
C LYS A 25 -3.25 -11.36 -10.07
N ASP A 26 -4.05 -10.54 -9.42
CA ASP A 26 -5.21 -9.89 -10.02
C ASP A 26 -5.36 -8.46 -9.47
N PRO A 27 -5.64 -7.46 -10.32
CA PRO A 27 -5.91 -6.09 -9.88
C PRO A 27 -6.98 -5.99 -8.79
N ILE A 28 -7.98 -6.88 -8.78
CA ILE A 28 -9.07 -6.85 -7.79
C ILE A 28 -8.56 -7.11 -6.37
N TYR A 29 -7.56 -7.99 -6.22
CA TYR A 29 -7.01 -8.31 -4.90
C TYR A 29 -6.20 -7.14 -4.35
N LEU A 30 -5.46 -6.45 -5.21
CA LEU A 30 -4.72 -5.24 -4.83
C LEU A 30 -5.68 -4.09 -4.47
N LEU A 31 -6.81 -3.96 -5.16
CA LEU A 31 -7.85 -2.98 -4.81
C LEU A 31 -8.50 -3.29 -3.45
N SER A 32 -8.81 -4.55 -3.18
CA SER A 32 -9.34 -4.97 -1.88
C SER A 32 -8.36 -4.70 -0.75
N ALA A 33 -7.08 -5.06 -0.94
CA ALA A 33 -6.03 -4.79 0.05
C ALA A 33 -5.85 -3.28 0.30
N ALA A 34 -5.88 -2.44 -0.75
CA ALA A 34 -5.80 -0.99 -0.58
C ALA A 34 -6.99 -0.43 0.23
N THR A 35 -8.18 -1.04 0.07
CA THR A 35 -9.38 -0.64 0.82
C THR A 35 -9.26 -1.02 2.30
N GLU A 36 -8.70 -2.19 2.60
CA GLU A 36 -8.43 -2.64 3.97
C GLU A 36 -7.43 -1.71 4.68
N GLU A 37 -6.28 -1.43 4.07
CA GLU A 37 -5.27 -0.55 4.69
C GLU A 37 -5.76 0.92 4.78
N LEU A 38 -6.64 1.38 3.87
CA LEU A 38 -7.33 2.67 4.03
C LEU A 38 -8.23 2.70 5.29
N GLY A 39 -8.81 1.55 5.66
CA GLY A 39 -9.52 1.38 6.92
C GLY A 39 -8.60 1.54 8.13
N GLU A 40 -7.39 1.00 8.07
CA GLU A 40 -6.38 1.15 9.13
C GLU A 40 -5.87 2.60 9.24
N VAL A 41 -5.69 3.31 8.12
CA VAL A 41 -5.42 4.76 8.14
C VAL A 41 -6.55 5.50 8.87
N ALA A 42 -7.81 5.21 8.53
CA ALA A 42 -8.95 5.84 9.17
C ALA A 42 -9.01 5.50 10.67
N HIS A 43 -8.72 4.26 11.04
CA HIS A 43 -8.63 3.81 12.43
C HIS A 43 -7.55 4.59 13.20
N ALA A 44 -6.33 4.65 12.69
CA ALA A 44 -5.20 5.30 13.33
C ALA A 44 -5.41 6.81 13.52
N VAL A 45 -5.99 7.48 12.51
CA VAL A 45 -6.35 8.90 12.60
C VAL A 45 -7.43 9.12 13.65
N ASN A 46 -8.50 8.30 13.64
CA ASN A 46 -9.63 8.47 14.54
C ASN A 46 -9.25 8.19 16.01
N HIS A 47 -8.33 7.27 16.26
CA HIS A 47 -7.87 6.93 17.61
C HIS A 47 -6.64 7.73 18.05
N GLY A 48 -6.10 8.60 17.19
CA GLY A 48 -4.96 9.45 17.53
C GLY A 48 -3.69 8.66 17.81
N GLU A 49 -3.41 7.60 17.06
CA GLU A 49 -2.28 6.67 17.29
C GLU A 49 -0.88 7.28 17.04
N GLY A 50 -0.80 8.58 16.79
CA GLY A 50 0.44 9.32 16.57
C GLY A 50 0.87 9.35 15.10
N SER A 51 1.71 10.34 14.79
CA SER A 51 2.14 10.63 13.41
C SER A 51 2.93 9.48 12.78
N GLU A 52 3.71 8.74 13.57
CA GLU A 52 4.51 7.61 13.07
C GLU A 52 3.61 6.50 12.52
N LYS A 53 2.62 6.06 13.32
CA LYS A 53 1.67 5.02 12.93
C LYS A 53 0.81 5.45 11.74
N ILE A 54 0.27 6.67 11.77
CA ILE A 54 -0.50 7.20 10.63
C ILE A 54 0.35 7.25 9.36
N THR A 55 1.62 7.66 9.47
CA THR A 55 2.53 7.72 8.31
C THR A 55 2.83 6.31 7.78
N GLN A 56 3.01 5.32 8.66
CA GLN A 56 3.17 3.92 8.26
C GLN A 56 1.95 3.44 7.46
N GLU A 57 0.74 3.58 7.99
CA GLU A 57 -0.49 3.12 7.32
C GLU A 57 -0.68 3.79 5.95
N VAL A 58 -0.40 5.10 5.85
CA VAL A 58 -0.44 5.82 4.57
C VAL A 58 0.61 5.26 3.60
N ALA A 59 1.82 4.96 4.07
CA ALA A 59 2.86 4.37 3.23
C ALA A 59 2.49 2.96 2.74
N GLU A 60 1.80 2.16 3.57
CA GLU A 60 1.28 0.84 3.19
C GLU A 60 0.27 0.95 2.04
N VAL A 61 -0.71 1.85 2.15
CA VAL A 61 -1.68 2.13 1.08
C VAL A 61 -0.97 2.54 -0.21
N MET A 62 -0.01 3.46 -0.13
CA MET A 62 0.76 3.92 -1.30
C MET A 62 1.53 2.78 -1.97
N GLY A 63 2.13 1.88 -1.19
CA GLY A 63 2.83 0.71 -1.72
C GLY A 63 1.90 -0.27 -2.44
N ILE A 64 0.68 -0.47 -1.94
CA ILE A 64 -0.33 -1.29 -2.62
C ILE A 64 -0.76 -0.64 -3.94
N LEU A 65 -1.06 0.66 -3.93
CA LEU A 65 -1.48 1.39 -5.13
C LEU A 65 -0.38 1.46 -6.20
N SER A 66 0.88 1.57 -5.79
CA SER A 66 2.05 1.50 -6.69
C SER A 66 2.14 0.14 -7.41
N ARG A 67 1.92 -0.97 -6.66
CA ARG A 67 1.87 -2.31 -7.23
C ARG A 67 0.67 -2.49 -8.17
N LEU A 68 -0.50 -1.96 -7.81
CA LEU A 68 -1.68 -1.96 -8.67
C LEU A 68 -1.40 -1.21 -9.98
N PHE A 69 -0.83 -0.01 -9.89
CA PHE A 69 -0.42 0.77 -11.06
C PHE A 69 0.52 -0.03 -11.95
N THR A 70 1.53 -0.67 -11.37
CA THR A 70 2.49 -1.51 -12.11
C THR A 70 1.79 -2.66 -12.83
N MET A 71 0.87 -3.37 -12.15
CA MET A 71 0.12 -4.48 -12.73
C MET A 71 -0.79 -4.02 -13.88
N VAL A 72 -1.51 -2.91 -13.71
CA VAL A 72 -2.40 -2.35 -14.73
C VAL A 72 -1.58 -1.89 -15.94
N THR A 73 -0.46 -1.19 -15.73
CA THR A 73 0.36 -0.66 -16.83
C THR A 73 1.17 -1.71 -17.58
N LEU A 74 1.65 -2.76 -16.90
CA LEU A 74 2.42 -3.84 -17.52
C LEU A 74 1.55 -5.00 -18.02
N GLY A 75 0.41 -5.24 -17.38
CA GLY A 75 -0.53 -6.34 -17.70
C GLY A 75 -1.58 -5.99 -18.75
N LEU A 76 -1.91 -4.70 -18.97
CA LEU A 76 -2.81 -4.26 -20.06
C LEU A 76 -2.08 -4.02 -21.39
N LYS A 77 -0.90 -4.60 -21.60
CA LYS A 77 -0.32 -4.66 -22.95
C LYS A 77 -1.15 -5.64 -23.77
N LYS A 78 -2.13 -5.09 -24.50
CA LYS A 78 -2.87 -5.78 -25.56
C LYS A 78 -1.92 -6.33 -26.62
#